data_AF-A0A7S4LK44-F1
#
_entry.id   AF-A0A7S4LK44-F1
#
_cell.length_a   1.000
_cell.length_b   1.000
_cell.length_c   1.000
_cell.angle_alpha   90.00
_cell.angle_beta   90.00
_cell.angle_gamma   90.00
#
_symmetry.space_group_name_H-M   'P 1'
#
loop_
_entity.id
_entity.type
_entity.pdbx_description
1 polymer ?
#
loop_
_entity_poly.entity_id
_entity_poly.type
_entity_poly.pdbx_seq_one_letter_code
_entity_poly.pdbx_strand_id
1 'polypeptide(L)'
;AWDDTFVSLRGYWPDNRRTVLVWWRDWAHEAKYDRVTRIGYPVIAAPTHHCYLDFYQMEPHRDSLYEVQSPTVTLKNSWDLRSLERRSIMGLQGLLWTETMRTWDVVEYQLFPRAVAIAEAAWLPQEHLD
;
A
#
# COMPACT_ATOMS: atom_id res chain seq x y z
N ALA A 1 1.07 -7.15 -11.75
CA ALA A 1 2.54 -7.14 -11.59
C ALA A 1 2.93 -5.96 -10.73
N TRP A 2 4.03 -6.07 -9.98
CA TRP A 2 4.59 -4.94 -9.23
C TRP A 2 5.10 -3.86 -10.18
N ASP A 3 5.09 -2.60 -9.73
CA ASP A 3 5.55 -1.47 -10.53
C ASP A 3 7.03 -1.54 -10.91
N ASP A 4 7.86 -2.23 -10.14
CA ASP A 4 9.26 -2.52 -10.49
C ASP A 4 9.42 -3.22 -11.83
N THR A 5 8.47 -4.07 -12.23
CA THR A 5 8.52 -4.79 -13.53
C THR A 5 8.71 -3.83 -14.70
N PHE A 6 8.26 -2.60 -14.54
CA PHE A 6 8.22 -1.59 -15.58
C PHE A 6 9.36 -0.58 -15.50
N VAL A 7 10.01 -0.47 -14.33
CA VAL A 7 11.25 0.31 -14.18
C VAL A 7 12.49 -0.55 -14.46
N SER A 8 12.41 -1.86 -14.22
CA SER A 8 13.54 -2.79 -14.32
C SER A 8 13.76 -3.38 -15.72
N LEU A 9 12.74 -3.34 -16.60
CA LEU A 9 12.83 -3.91 -17.95
C LEU A 9 13.13 -2.83 -18.99
N ARG A 10 14.30 -2.92 -19.63
CA ARG A 10 14.69 -2.00 -20.71
C ARG A 10 13.90 -2.29 -21.99
N GLY A 11 12.83 -1.53 -22.21
CA GLY A 11 12.09 -1.52 -23.49
C GLY A 11 11.10 -2.67 -23.68
N TYR A 12 10.82 -3.44 -22.63
CA TYR A 12 9.75 -4.43 -22.64
C TYR A 12 8.62 -4.02 -21.71
N TRP A 13 7.43 -3.94 -22.28
CA TRP A 13 6.20 -3.56 -21.60
C TRP A 13 5.15 -4.65 -21.90
N PRO A 14 4.75 -5.47 -20.91
CA PRO A 14 3.66 -6.43 -21.04
C PRO A 14 2.39 -5.82 -21.66
N ASP A 15 1.53 -6.59 -22.32
CA ASP A 15 0.27 -6.06 -22.85
C ASP A 15 -0.59 -5.44 -21.74
N ASN A 16 -0.92 -4.14 -21.87
CA ASN A 16 -1.69 -3.39 -20.89
C ASN A 16 -3.18 -3.80 -20.84
N ARG A 17 -3.66 -4.56 -21.83
CA ARG A 17 -5.00 -5.18 -21.79
C ARG A 17 -5.07 -6.40 -20.89
N ARG A 18 -3.92 -6.97 -20.51
CA ARG A 18 -3.82 -8.22 -19.74
C ARG A 18 -3.11 -8.04 -18.40
N THR A 19 -2.61 -6.84 -18.13
CA THR A 19 -1.74 -6.58 -16.98
C THR A 19 -2.32 -5.46 -16.14
N VAL A 20 -2.55 -5.74 -14.86
CA VAL A 20 -2.81 -4.72 -13.84
C VAL A 20 -1.52 -4.43 -13.09
N LEU A 21 -1.25 -3.14 -12.90
CA LEU A 21 -0.09 -2.64 -12.18
C LEU A 21 -0.41 -2.46 -10.71
N VAL A 22 0.45 -2.96 -9.82
CA VAL A 22 0.35 -2.69 -8.38
C VAL A 22 1.46 -1.71 -8.00
N TRP A 23 1.08 -0.48 -7.69
CA TRP A 23 2.01 0.57 -7.30
C TRP A 23 2.22 0.58 -5.79
N TRP A 24 3.45 0.31 -5.35
CA TRP A 24 3.78 0.23 -3.92
C TRP A 24 4.90 1.18 -3.49
N ARG A 25 5.81 1.58 -4.39
CA ARG A 25 7.03 2.34 -4.05
C ARG A 25 6.82 3.86 -4.09
N ASP A 26 5.92 4.37 -3.29
CA ASP A 26 5.66 5.82 -3.17
C ASP A 26 6.88 6.63 -2.66
N TRP A 27 7.82 5.95 -1.98
CA TRP A 27 9.13 6.48 -1.61
C TRP A 27 10.10 6.65 -2.78
N ALA A 28 9.99 5.82 -3.83
CA ALA A 28 10.96 5.80 -4.92
C ALA A 28 10.71 6.94 -5.93
N HIS A 29 11.78 7.58 -6.39
CA HIS A 29 11.69 8.73 -7.29
C HIS A 29 11.15 8.31 -8.67
N GLU A 30 11.63 7.21 -9.20
CA GLU A 30 11.23 6.59 -10.46
C GLU A 30 9.76 6.12 -10.48
N ALA A 31 9.19 5.86 -9.30
CA ALA A 31 7.85 5.30 -9.13
C ALA A 31 6.87 6.29 -8.50
N LYS A 32 7.08 7.60 -8.68
CA LYS A 32 6.09 8.59 -8.23
C LYS A 32 4.74 8.36 -8.90
N TYR A 33 3.68 8.62 -8.14
CA TYR A 33 2.30 8.35 -8.53
C TYR A 33 1.94 8.86 -9.93
N ASP A 34 2.34 10.09 -10.25
CA ASP A 34 2.07 10.74 -11.53
C ASP A 34 2.82 10.09 -12.70
N ARG A 35 4.01 9.52 -12.46
CA ARG A 35 4.71 8.73 -13.47
C ARG A 35 4.00 7.42 -13.72
N VAL A 36 3.65 6.70 -12.64
CA VAL A 36 3.09 5.36 -12.72
C VAL A 36 1.71 5.35 -13.38
N THR A 37 0.86 6.31 -13.04
CA THR A 37 -0.49 6.44 -13.64
C THR A 37 -0.45 6.86 -15.11
N ARG A 38 0.60 7.54 -15.57
CA ARG A 38 0.80 7.93 -16.98
C ARG A 38 1.30 6.80 -17.89
N ILE A 39 1.68 5.65 -17.34
CA ILE A 39 2.15 4.50 -18.13
C ILE A 39 0.99 3.88 -18.96
N GLY A 40 -0.27 4.15 -18.58
CA GLY A 40 -1.43 3.71 -19.36
C GLY A 40 -1.87 2.28 -19.08
N TYR A 41 -1.58 1.77 -17.87
CA TYR A 41 -2.07 0.50 -17.35
C TYR A 41 -3.18 0.77 -16.33
N PRO A 42 -4.13 -0.16 -16.15
CA PRO A 42 -4.96 -0.16 -14.96
C PRO A 42 -4.08 -0.32 -13.71
N VAL A 43 -4.26 0.55 -12.71
CA VAL A 43 -3.41 0.61 -11.52
C VAL A 43 -4.21 0.28 -10.26
N ILE A 44 -3.71 -0.61 -9.42
CA ILE A 44 -4.09 -0.76 -8.01
C ILE A 44 -3.03 -0.04 -7.18
N ALA A 45 -3.46 0.82 -6.26
CA ALA A 45 -2.54 1.52 -5.37
C ALA A 45 -2.39 0.75 -4.05
N ALA A 46 -1.15 0.53 -3.65
CA ALA A 46 -0.76 -0.05 -2.37
C ALA A 46 0.50 0.66 -1.82
N PRO A 47 0.51 2.01 -1.73
CA PRO A 47 1.71 2.76 -1.36
C PRO A 47 2.26 2.34 0.01
N THR A 48 3.58 2.19 0.09
CA THR A 48 4.30 1.63 1.23
C THR A 48 3.94 2.33 2.54
N HIS A 49 3.93 3.66 2.54
CA HIS A 49 3.69 4.44 3.75
C HIS A 49 2.23 4.45 4.24
N HIS A 50 1.32 3.76 3.57
CA HIS A 50 -0.10 3.74 3.93
C HIS A 50 -0.68 2.33 4.00
N CYS A 51 -0.30 1.46 3.06
CA CYS A 51 -0.97 0.18 2.82
C CYS A 51 -0.19 -1.04 3.31
N TYR A 52 0.99 -0.86 3.92
CA TYR A 52 1.78 -1.97 4.47
C TYR A 52 1.40 -2.21 5.93
N LEU A 53 0.70 -3.31 6.15
CA LEU A 53 0.13 -3.73 7.44
C LEU A 53 1.14 -4.54 8.26
N ASP A 54 2.24 -4.96 7.66
CA ASP A 54 3.35 -5.65 8.33
C ASP A 54 4.34 -4.70 9.01
N PHE A 55 4.13 -3.39 8.86
CA PHE A 55 4.91 -2.34 9.49
C PHE A 55 4.41 -2.03 10.90
N TYR A 56 5.27 -1.44 11.74
CA TYR A 56 4.87 -0.97 13.07
C TYR A 56 3.66 -0.03 13.02
N GLN A 57 2.74 -0.18 13.97
CA GLN A 57 1.51 0.65 14.09
C GLN A 57 1.73 1.99 14.78
N MET A 58 2.81 2.08 15.54
CA MET A 58 3.26 3.25 16.28
C MET A 58 4.77 3.12 16.43
N GLU A 59 5.43 4.19 16.89
CA GLU A 59 6.87 4.16 17.10
C GLU A 59 7.25 2.98 18.03
N PRO A 60 8.19 2.11 17.62
CA PRO A 60 8.53 0.92 18.37
C PRO A 60 9.06 1.30 19.75
N HIS A 61 8.50 0.66 20.79
CA HIS A 61 8.98 0.79 22.16
C HIS A 61 9.82 -0.44 22.54
N ARG A 62 10.78 -0.28 23.46
CA ARG A 62 11.61 -1.39 23.97
C ARG A 62 10.80 -2.56 24.57
N ASP A 63 9.59 -2.25 25.02
CA ASP A 63 8.67 -3.21 25.66
C ASP A 63 7.57 -3.68 24.69
N SER A 64 7.77 -3.52 23.38
CA SER A 64 6.82 -3.99 22.36
C SER A 64 6.72 -5.51 22.41
N LEU A 65 5.49 -6.04 22.41
CA LEU A 65 5.26 -7.49 22.42
C LEU A 65 5.68 -8.17 21.12
N TYR A 66 5.67 -7.44 20.01
CA TYR A 66 5.96 -7.95 18.68
C TYR A 66 7.03 -7.12 17.99
N GLU A 67 8.05 -7.79 17.46
CA GLU A 67 9.06 -7.19 16.59
C GLU A 67 8.65 -7.38 15.13
N VAL A 68 8.31 -6.28 14.46
CA VAL A 68 7.79 -6.26 13.08
C VAL A 68 8.62 -5.32 12.20
N GLN A 69 8.22 -5.14 10.94
CA GLN A 69 9.01 -4.35 9.99
C GLN A 69 8.92 -2.83 10.27
N SER A 70 9.97 -2.10 9.88
CA SER A 70 10.02 -0.63 9.87
C SER A 70 9.90 -0.11 8.45
N PRO A 71 9.45 1.14 8.19
CA PRO A 71 9.09 2.21 9.15
C PRO A 71 7.72 2.02 9.84
N THR A 72 7.23 3.05 10.51
CA THR A 72 5.90 3.09 11.15
C THR A 72 4.82 3.48 10.15
N VAL A 73 3.73 2.71 10.08
CA VAL A 73 2.49 3.03 9.36
C VAL A 73 1.36 3.04 10.38
N THR A 74 0.99 4.24 10.83
CA THR A 74 -0.06 4.43 11.82
C THR A 74 -1.46 4.20 11.23
N LEU A 75 -2.46 4.05 12.09
CA LEU A 75 -3.86 4.03 11.67
C LEU A 75 -4.24 5.24 10.81
N LYS A 76 -3.75 6.43 11.19
CA LYS A 76 -3.98 7.66 10.42
C LYS A 76 -3.35 7.59 9.03
N ASN A 77 -2.15 7.01 8.90
CA ASN A 77 -1.53 6.84 7.59
C ASN A 77 -2.37 5.93 6.68
N SER A 78 -2.83 4.79 7.21
CA SER A 78 -3.67 3.86 6.44
C SER A 78 -5.03 4.43 6.04
N TRP A 79 -5.56 5.38 6.82
CA TRP A 79 -6.80 6.09 6.51
C TRP A 79 -6.59 7.27 5.54
N ASP A 80 -5.51 8.05 5.70
CA ASP A 80 -5.27 9.28 4.96
C ASP A 80 -4.67 9.03 3.56
N LEU A 81 -5.51 8.50 2.67
CA LEU A 81 -5.22 8.23 1.25
C LEU A 81 -5.84 9.26 0.31
N ARG A 82 -6.23 10.42 0.86
CA ARG A 82 -6.95 11.50 0.15
C ARG A 82 -6.10 12.20 -0.90
N SER A 83 -4.78 12.11 -0.79
CA SER A 83 -3.83 12.66 -1.77
C SER A 83 -3.80 11.87 -3.08
N LEU A 84 -4.34 10.65 -3.12
CA LEU A 84 -4.41 9.84 -4.32
C LEU A 84 -5.57 10.26 -5.21
N GLU A 85 -5.28 10.55 -6.48
CA GLU A 85 -6.30 10.85 -7.46
C GLU A 85 -7.08 9.58 -7.84
N ARG A 86 -8.21 9.33 -7.16
CA ARG A 86 -8.97 8.07 -7.31
C ARG A 86 -9.41 7.75 -8.74
N ARG A 87 -9.51 8.74 -9.64
CA ARG A 87 -9.88 8.53 -11.05
C ARG A 87 -8.80 7.79 -11.85
N SER A 88 -7.55 7.82 -11.39
CA SER A 88 -6.39 7.27 -12.09
C SER A 88 -6.03 5.86 -11.61
N ILE A 89 -6.81 5.26 -10.70
CA ILE A 89 -6.60 3.92 -10.14
C ILE A 89 -7.91 3.12 -10.11
N MET A 90 -7.81 1.80 -10.11
CA MET A 90 -8.92 0.86 -9.99
C MET A 90 -9.40 0.68 -8.54
N GLY A 91 -8.52 0.88 -7.57
CA GLY A 91 -8.78 0.64 -6.16
C GLY A 91 -7.51 0.61 -5.31
N LEU A 92 -7.70 0.28 -4.04
CA LEU A 92 -6.65 0.16 -3.04
C LEU A 92 -6.42 -1.31 -2.66
N GLN A 93 -5.21 -1.63 -2.22
CA GLN A 93 -4.88 -2.95 -1.67
C GLN A 93 -4.01 -2.80 -0.43
N GLY A 94 -4.46 -3.38 0.69
CA GLY A 94 -3.65 -3.58 1.89
C GLY A 94 -2.74 -4.79 1.73
N LEU A 95 -1.49 -4.67 2.13
CA LEU A 95 -0.46 -5.71 2.03
C LEU A 95 -0.04 -6.13 3.42
N LEU A 96 -0.06 -7.44 3.69
CA LEU A 96 0.44 -8.03 4.91
C LEU A 96 1.48 -9.08 4.54
N TRP A 97 2.75 -8.72 4.65
CA TRP A 97 3.85 -9.66 4.50
C TRP A 97 4.17 -10.33 5.84
N THR A 98 4.44 -11.63 5.84
CA THR A 98 4.42 -12.44 7.06
C THR A 98 5.80 -12.90 7.53
N GLU A 99 6.89 -12.26 7.08
CA GLU A 99 8.27 -12.64 7.39
C GLU A 99 8.55 -12.68 8.90
N THR A 100 7.92 -11.77 9.65
CA THR A 100 8.05 -11.65 11.12
C THR A 100 6.85 -12.22 11.89
N MET A 101 5.82 -12.72 11.19
CA MET A 101 4.54 -13.12 11.80
C MET A 101 4.48 -14.64 12.01
N ARG A 102 4.94 -15.10 13.18
CA ARG A 102 5.02 -16.54 13.50
C ARG A 102 3.76 -17.14 14.12
N THR A 103 2.83 -16.30 14.58
CA THR A 103 1.56 -16.73 15.17
C THR A 103 0.40 -15.92 14.60
N TRP A 104 -0.81 -16.49 14.67
CA TRP A 104 -2.03 -15.79 14.25
C TRP A 104 -2.30 -14.54 15.08
N ASP A 105 -1.95 -14.55 16.37
CA ASP A 105 -2.10 -13.36 17.23
C ASP A 105 -1.31 -12.15 16.68
N VAL A 106 -0.12 -12.38 16.12
CA VAL A 106 0.67 -11.31 15.48
C VAL A 106 0.03 -10.86 14.17
N VAL A 107 -0.48 -11.81 13.37
CA VAL A 107 -1.17 -11.54 12.10
C VAL A 107 -2.41 -10.67 12.35
N GLU A 108 -3.27 -11.06 13.29
CA GLU A 108 -4.48 -10.31 13.63
C GLU A 108 -4.16 -8.94 14.22
N TYR A 109 -3.19 -8.88 15.13
CA TYR A 109 -2.71 -7.62 15.70
C TYR A 109 -2.22 -6.66 14.63
N GLN A 110 -1.46 -7.15 13.64
CA GLN A 110 -0.92 -6.31 12.57
C GLN A 110 -1.97 -5.91 11.54
N LEU A 111 -2.92 -6.80 11.24
CA LEU A 111 -3.96 -6.57 10.26
C LEU A 111 -4.98 -5.52 10.76
N PHE A 112 -5.43 -5.63 12.00
CA PHE A 112 -6.48 -4.77 12.56
C PHE A 112 -5.90 -3.74 13.55
N PRO A 113 -6.42 -2.49 13.56
CA PRO A 113 -7.60 -2.00 12.83
C PRO A 113 -7.31 -1.43 11.43
N ARG A 114 -6.04 -1.35 11.01
CA ARG A 114 -5.62 -0.66 9.77
C ARG A 114 -6.25 -1.22 8.49
N ALA A 115 -6.50 -2.52 8.41
CA ALA A 115 -7.22 -3.11 7.27
C ALA A 115 -8.62 -2.51 7.08
N VAL A 116 -9.33 -2.18 8.17
CA VAL A 116 -10.63 -1.51 8.13
C VAL A 116 -10.48 -0.08 7.63
N ALA A 117 -9.45 0.65 8.08
CA ALA A 117 -9.18 2.00 7.58
C ALA A 117 -8.91 2.03 6.07
N ILE A 118 -8.15 1.06 5.54
CA ILE A 118 -7.92 0.94 4.10
C ILE A 118 -9.23 0.61 3.37
N ALA A 119 -10.06 -0.29 3.92
CA ALA A 119 -11.35 -0.64 3.34
C ALA A 119 -12.31 0.56 3.31
N GLU A 120 -12.36 1.35 4.38
CA GLU A 120 -13.14 2.59 4.45
C GLU A 120 -12.67 3.60 3.41
N ALA A 121 -11.35 3.83 3.32
CA ALA A 121 -10.75 4.70 2.32
C ALA A 121 -10.99 4.23 0.87
N ALA A 122 -11.13 2.92 0.65
CA ALA A 122 -11.41 2.35 -0.66
C ALA A 122 -12.89 2.43 -1.03
N TRP A 123 -13.78 2.29 -0.04
CA TRP A 123 -15.22 2.15 -0.25
C TRP A 123 -15.98 3.47 -0.23
N LEU A 124 -15.67 4.35 0.73
CA LEU A 124 -16.42 5.59 0.90
C LEU A 124 -16.02 6.64 -0.15
N PRO A 125 -16.97 7.44 -0.67
CA PRO A 125 -16.67 8.68 -1.38
C PRO A 125 -15.75 9.58 -0.55
N GLN A 126 -14.87 10.33 -1.21
CA GLN A 126 -13.87 11.15 -0.51
C GLN A 126 -14.52 12.25 0.35
N GLU A 127 -15.68 12.76 -0.07
CA GLU A 127 -16.48 13.71 0.70
C GLU A 127 -17.11 13.16 1.99
N HIS A 128 -17.10 11.83 2.19
CA HIS A 128 -17.64 11.16 3.37
C HIS A 128 -16.54 10.64 4.31
N LEU A 129 -15.27 10.98 4.05
CA LEU A 129 -14.16 10.71 4.94
C LEU A 129 -13.94 11.92 5.86
N ASP A 130 -14.13 11.73 7.16
CA ASP A 130 -14.05 12.77 8.21
C ASP A 130 -12.61 12.99 8.75
#